data_AF-A0A822F3C8-F1
#
_entry.id   AF-A0A822F3C8-F1
#
_cell.length_a   1.000
_cell.length_b   1.000
_cell.length_c   1.000
_cell.angle_alpha   90.00
_cell.angle_beta   90.00
_cell.angle_gamma   90.00
#
_symmetry.space_group_name_H-M   'P 1'
#
loop_
_entity.id
_entity.type
_entity.pdbx_description
1 polymer ?
#
loop_
_entity_poly.entity_id
_entity_poly.type
_entity_poly.pdbx_seq_one_letter_code
_entity_poly.pdbx_strand_id
1 'polypeptide(L)'
;FSRWHYNAPFSTYDHYATDNINCSNLHGGVGWWYHSGIECAHVQLNGRLPTHTDGLVPLNTGILWIGWKADRHYSFQYVRMLIQPKFKRHHVRHR
;
A
#
# COMPACT_ATOMS: atom_id res chain seq x y z
N PHE A 1 -6.14 -7.79 11.08
CA PHE A 1 -5.22 -7.18 10.11
C PHE A 1 -5.41 -7.87 8.76
N SER A 2 -5.71 -7.10 7.71
CA SER A 2 -5.98 -7.61 6.36
C SER A 2 -4.75 -8.29 5.76
N ARG A 3 -4.90 -9.51 5.21
CA ARG A 3 -3.85 -10.28 4.52
C ARG A 3 -3.72 -9.92 3.02
N TRP A 4 -4.40 -8.87 2.57
CA TRP A 4 -4.52 -8.48 1.17
C TRP A 4 -3.19 -8.36 0.41
N HIS A 5 -2.17 -7.81 1.06
CA HIS A 5 -0.85 -7.60 0.47
C HIS A 5 0.15 -8.71 0.84
N TYR A 6 -0.28 -9.74 1.57
CA TYR A 6 0.61 -10.81 2.02
C TYR A 6 1.09 -11.65 0.83
N ASN A 7 2.40 -11.76 0.67
CA ASN A 7 3.07 -12.42 -0.46
C ASN A 7 2.72 -11.88 -1.85
N ALA A 8 2.04 -10.74 -1.94
CA ALA A 8 1.80 -10.09 -3.23
C ALA A 8 3.15 -9.65 -3.82
N PRO A 9 3.43 -9.92 -5.10
CA PRO A 9 4.66 -9.47 -5.73
C PRO A 9 4.65 -7.94 -5.92
N PHE A 10 5.82 -7.32 -5.86
CA PHE A 10 5.94 -5.89 -6.11
C PHE A 10 5.74 -5.62 -7.61
N SER A 11 4.94 -4.60 -7.93
CA SER A 11 4.64 -4.21 -9.31
C SER A 11 4.82 -2.71 -9.51
N THR A 12 5.24 -2.31 -10.71
CA THR A 12 5.41 -0.93 -11.18
C THR A 12 4.62 -0.74 -12.48
N TYR A 13 4.62 0.49 -13.03
CA TYR A 13 3.91 0.81 -14.26
C TYR A 13 4.39 -0.02 -15.46
N ASP A 14 5.70 -0.27 -15.52
CA ASP A 14 6.43 -0.97 -16.58
C ASP A 14 6.65 -2.47 -16.29
N HIS A 15 6.39 -2.93 -15.07
CA HIS A 15 6.54 -4.33 -14.68
C HIS A 15 5.42 -4.75 -13.71
N TYR A 16 4.37 -5.38 -14.22
CA TYR A 16 3.25 -5.88 -13.42
C TYR A 16 3.38 -7.40 -13.22
N ALA A 17 3.42 -7.82 -11.97
CA ALA A 17 3.70 -9.20 -11.59
C ALA A 17 2.43 -10.07 -11.43
N THR A 18 1.25 -9.54 -11.78
CA THR A 18 -0.03 -10.27 -11.78
C THR A 18 -0.70 -10.14 -13.14
N ASP A 19 -1.10 -11.26 -13.73
CA ASP A 19 -1.27 -11.39 -15.19
C ASP A 19 -2.55 -10.78 -15.79
N ASN A 20 -3.40 -10.14 -14.97
CA ASN A 20 -4.77 -9.80 -15.41
C ASN A 20 -5.03 -8.30 -15.58
N ILE A 21 -4.42 -7.43 -14.77
CA ILE A 21 -4.67 -5.98 -14.78
C ILE A 21 -3.41 -5.24 -14.34
N ASN A 22 -3.01 -4.19 -15.07
CA ASN A 22 -1.92 -3.31 -14.64
C ASN A 22 -2.41 -2.36 -13.51
N CYS A 23 -2.45 -2.90 -12.29
CA CYS A 23 -2.85 -2.20 -11.09
C CYS A 23 -2.01 -0.95 -10.79
N SER A 24 -0.71 -0.97 -11.13
CA SER A 24 0.13 0.20 -10.95
C SER A 24 -0.38 1.38 -11.77
N ASN A 25 -0.76 1.15 -13.03
CA ASN A 25 -1.32 2.18 -13.90
C ASN A 25 -2.65 2.74 -13.34
N LEU A 26 -3.57 1.86 -12.91
CA LEU A 26 -4.84 2.27 -12.29
C LEU A 26 -4.67 3.11 -11.01
N HIS A 27 -3.54 2.97 -10.33
CA HIS A 27 -3.22 3.66 -9.09
C HIS A 27 -2.22 4.81 -9.29
N GLY A 28 -2.18 5.39 -10.49
CA GLY A 28 -1.40 6.59 -10.78
C GLY A 28 0.07 6.33 -11.14
N GLY A 29 0.40 5.09 -11.53
CA GLY A 29 1.72 4.67 -12.00
C GLY A 29 2.73 4.38 -10.89
N VAL A 30 2.27 4.13 -9.65
CA VAL A 30 3.14 3.97 -8.49
C VAL A 30 3.48 2.51 -8.23
N GLY A 31 4.65 2.27 -7.63
CA GLY A 31 5.07 0.93 -7.24
C GLY A 31 4.37 0.45 -5.96
N TRP A 32 3.80 -0.75 -5.96
CA TRP A 32 3.20 -1.35 -4.76
C TRP A 32 3.08 -2.88 -4.86
N TRP A 33 2.81 -3.52 -3.72
CA TRP A 33 2.43 -4.93 -3.64
C TRP A 33 0.94 -5.10 -3.94
N TYR A 34 0.57 -5.01 -5.21
CA TYR A 34 -0.83 -5.13 -5.64
C TYR A 34 -1.32 -6.59 -5.61
N HIS A 35 -2.57 -6.78 -5.22
CA HIS A 35 -3.24 -8.07 -5.33
C HIS A 35 -3.72 -8.30 -6.77
N SER A 36 -3.89 -9.56 -7.17
CA SER A 36 -4.47 -9.92 -8.46
C SER A 36 -5.99 -9.73 -8.45
N GLY A 37 -6.56 -9.12 -9.49
CA GLY A 37 -8.00 -8.98 -9.67
C GLY A 37 -8.45 -7.53 -9.84
N ILE A 38 -9.76 -7.31 -9.84
CA ILE A 38 -10.38 -5.99 -10.09
C ILE A 38 -10.08 -5.01 -8.95
N GLU A 39 -10.02 -5.51 -7.72
CA GLU A 39 -9.55 -4.74 -6.58
C GLU A 39 -8.05 -4.96 -6.41
N CYS A 40 -7.26 -3.94 -6.71
CA CYS A 40 -5.80 -4.00 -6.70
C CYS A 40 -5.17 -3.83 -5.31
N ALA A 41 -5.77 -3.00 -4.45
CA ALA A 41 -5.21 -2.66 -3.15
C ALA A 41 -6.27 -2.18 -2.17
N HIS A 42 -6.11 -2.56 -0.90
CA HIS A 42 -6.85 -1.99 0.24
C HIS A 42 -6.01 -0.96 1.01
N VAL A 43 -4.69 -1.04 0.88
CA VAL A 43 -3.72 -0.08 1.38
C VAL A 43 -2.71 0.19 0.27
N GLN A 44 -2.37 1.45 0.04
CA GLN A 44 -1.29 1.84 -0.87
C GLN A 44 -0.67 3.12 -0.32
N LEU A 45 0.57 3.00 0.19
CA LEU A 45 1.24 4.11 0.87
C LEU A 45 2.20 4.90 -0.04
N ASN A 46 2.39 4.42 -1.27
CA ASN A 46 3.25 5.05 -2.28
C ASN A 46 2.48 5.98 -3.24
N GLY A 47 1.24 6.34 -2.90
CA GLY A 47 0.41 7.19 -3.74
C GLY A 47 0.81 8.65 -3.77
N ARG A 48 0.11 9.41 -4.61
CA ARG A 48 0.35 10.83 -4.79
C ARG A 48 -0.14 11.61 -3.58
N LEU A 49 0.63 12.61 -3.18
CA LEU A 49 0.17 13.60 -2.22
C LEU A 49 -0.93 14.47 -2.86
N PRO A 50 -1.91 14.94 -2.07
CA PRO A 50 -2.93 15.84 -2.58
C PRO A 50 -2.30 17.19 -2.96
N THR A 51 -2.71 17.75 -4.09
CA THR A 51 -2.26 19.06 -4.59
C THR A 51 -3.03 20.23 -3.96
N HIS A 52 -4.18 19.93 -3.35
CA HIS A 52 -5.07 20.89 -2.72
C HIS A 52 -5.22 20.61 -1.22
N THR A 53 -5.69 21.61 -0.48
CA THR A 53 -5.85 21.53 0.98
C THR A 53 -7.01 20.62 1.42
N ASP A 54 -7.92 20.27 0.51
CA ASP A 54 -9.05 19.35 0.75
C ASP A 54 -8.62 17.88 0.90
N GLY A 55 -7.36 17.57 0.55
CA GLY A 55 -6.83 16.19 0.62
C GLY A 55 -7.36 15.27 -0.48
N LEU A 56 -8.01 15.82 -1.50
CA LEU A 56 -8.61 15.05 -2.58
C LEU A 56 -7.61 14.73 -3.69
N VAL A 57 -7.79 13.54 -4.26
CA VAL A 57 -7.01 13.01 -5.38
C VAL A 57 -7.94 12.28 -6.36
N PRO A 58 -7.51 12.05 -7.62
CA PRO A 58 -8.19 11.11 -8.49
C PRO A 58 -8.33 9.73 -7.81
N LEU A 59 -9.43 9.05 -8.09
CA LEU A 59 -9.79 7.77 -7.48
C LEU A 59 -8.59 6.82 -7.45
N ASN A 60 -8.29 6.24 -6.28
CA ASN A 60 -7.23 5.25 -6.06
C ASN A 60 -5.78 5.73 -6.30
N THR A 61 -5.54 7.01 -6.62
CA THR A 61 -4.18 7.49 -6.93
C THR A 61 -3.41 8.03 -5.74
N GLY A 62 -4.09 8.28 -4.62
CA GLY A 62 -3.50 8.86 -3.42
C GLY A 62 -2.89 7.83 -2.47
N ILE A 63 -2.36 8.35 -1.36
CA ILE A 63 -1.94 7.54 -0.23
C ILE A 63 -3.20 7.08 0.49
N LEU A 64 -3.53 5.79 0.46
CA LEU A 64 -4.82 5.27 0.93
C LEU A 64 -4.67 4.09 1.90
N TRP A 65 -5.65 3.98 2.81
CA TRP A 65 -5.84 2.85 3.71
C TRP A 65 -7.33 2.70 4.01
N ILE A 66 -7.99 1.84 3.25
CA ILE A 66 -9.47 1.65 3.26
C ILE A 66 -9.98 1.24 4.64
N GLY A 67 -9.21 0.41 5.36
CA GLY A 67 -9.54 0.00 6.73
C GLY A 67 -9.53 1.14 7.78
N TRP A 68 -8.98 2.31 7.47
CA TRP A 68 -9.06 3.49 8.33
C TRP A 68 -10.00 4.56 7.75
N LYS A 69 -9.87 4.87 6.46
CA LYS A 69 -10.79 5.75 5.73
C LYS A 69 -11.17 5.10 4.42
N ALA A 70 -12.46 4.78 4.28
CA ALA A 70 -13.00 4.07 3.13
C ALA A 70 -13.07 4.90 1.85
N ASP A 71 -12.90 6.22 1.95
CA ASP A 71 -12.92 7.14 0.81
C ASP A 71 -11.63 7.03 -0.01
N ARG A 72 -11.78 6.51 -1.24
CA ARG A 72 -10.69 6.31 -2.22
C ARG A 72 -10.31 7.59 -2.97
N HIS A 73 -10.97 8.71 -2.70
CA HIS A 73 -10.56 10.05 -3.16
C HIS A 73 -9.73 10.78 -2.12
N TYR A 74 -9.67 10.29 -0.89
CA TYR A 74 -8.86 10.90 0.14
C TYR A 74 -7.44 10.35 0.12
N SER A 75 -6.46 11.26 0.16
CA SER A 75 -5.07 10.91 0.40
C SER A 75 -4.64 11.34 1.80
N PHE A 76 -3.94 10.46 2.51
CA PHE A 76 -3.14 10.88 3.66
C PHE A 76 -2.11 11.93 3.21
N GLN A 77 -1.86 12.90 4.08
CA GLN A 77 -0.85 13.95 3.86
C GLN A 77 0.55 13.52 4.28
N TYR A 78 0.65 12.52 5.16
CA TYR A 78 1.91 12.00 5.67
C TYR A 78 1.78 10.53 6.04
N VAL A 79 2.78 9.75 5.65
CA VAL A 79 2.95 8.34 6.04
C VAL A 79 4.42 8.05 6.29
N ARG A 80 4.68 7.06 7.16
CA ARG A 80 6.00 6.48 7.35
C ARG A 80 5.87 4.98 7.51
N MET A 81 6.66 4.23 6.76
CA MET A 81 6.81 2.79 6.93
C MET A 81 8.10 2.52 7.69
N LEU A 82 8.01 1.83 8.82
CA LEU A 82 9.14 1.53 9.69
C LEU A 82 9.20 0.02 9.92
N ILE A 83 10.41 -0.52 9.95
CA ILE A 83 10.66 -1.91 10.32
C ILE A 83 11.53 -1.95 11.58
N GLN A 84 11.29 -2.94 12.44
CA GLN A 84 12.12 -3.20 13.60
C GLN A 84 12.52 -4.68 13.61
N PRO A 85 13.80 -5.01 13.86
CA PRO A 85 14.22 -6.39 14.05
C PRO A 85 13.45 -7.05 15.21
N LYS A 86 12.99 -8.27 14.99
CA LYS A 86 12.48 -9.10 16.09
C LYS A 86 13.69 -9.69 16.82
N PHE A 87 14.11 -9.07 17.93
CA PHE A 87 15.06 -9.71 18.82
C PHE A 87 14.42 -10.99 19.37
N LYS A 88 15.01 -12.15 19.07
CA LYS A 88 14.68 -13.37 19.82
C LYS A 88 15.13 -13.08 21.25
N ARG A 89 14.20 -13.06 22.21
CA ARG A 89 14.57 -13.15 23.62
C ARG A 89 15.33 -14.47 23.78
N HIS A 90 16.65 -14.41 23.84
CA HIS A 90 17.39 -15.51 24.45
C HIS A 90 16.90 -15.55 25.89
N HIS A 91 16.09 -16.55 26.22
CA HIS A 91 15.82 -16.88 27.61
C HIS A 91 17.17 -17.19 28.25
N VAL A 92 17.76 -16.21 28.92
CA VAL A 92 18.87 -16.43 29.83
C VAL A 92 18.30 -17.32 30.92
N ARG A 93 18.54 -18.63 30.83
CA ARG A 93 18.32 -19.55 31.93
C ARG A 93 19.38 -19.20 32.97
N HIS A 94 19.00 -18.42 33.98
CA HIS A 94 19.76 -18.36 35.21
C HIS A 94 19.79 -19.77 35.79
N ARG A 95 21.00 -20.35 35.88
CA ARG A 95 21.29 -21.52 36.70
C ARG A 95 21.58 -21.06 38.12
#